data_AF-A0A450XXT3-F1
#
_entry.id   AF-A0A450XXT3-F1
#
_cell.length_a   1.000
_cell.length_b   1.000
_cell.length_c   1.000
_cell.angle_alpha   90.00
_cell.angle_beta   90.00
_cell.angle_gamma   90.00
#
_symmetry.space_group_name_H-M   'P 1'
#
loop_
_entity.id
_entity.type
_entity.pdbx_description
1 polymer ?
#
loop_
_entity_poly.entity_id
_entity_poly.type
_entity_poly.pdbx_seq_one_letter_code
_entity_poly.pdbx_strand_id
1 'polypeptide(L)'
;MKSRLSRITHIAHFALCLALIAMTSRLASAEELVGSIPGQLSVRQGAAVYTIPIQVPPRVAGMQPDLAITYNSNGGNGLLGVGFSLSGLSTITRCGQTIAQNRVKGGAVTNPGEKT
;
A
#
# COMPACT_ATOMS: atom_id res chain seq x y z
N MET A 1 38.07 -42.30 -12.30
CA MET A 1 37.28 -41.57 -13.32
C MET A 1 35.76 -41.54 -13.07
N LYS A 2 35.12 -42.60 -12.56
CA LYS A 2 33.65 -42.70 -12.38
C LYS A 2 33.05 -41.70 -11.35
N SER A 3 33.81 -41.32 -10.32
CA SER A 3 33.36 -40.40 -9.26
C SER A 3 33.30 -38.92 -9.67
N ARG A 4 34.07 -38.50 -10.68
CA ARG A 4 34.04 -37.12 -11.19
C ARG A 4 32.87 -36.90 -12.16
N LEU A 5 32.50 -37.93 -12.92
CA LEU A 5 31.39 -37.88 -13.87
C LEU A 5 30.02 -37.79 -13.16
N SER A 6 29.81 -38.57 -12.09
CA SER A 6 28.59 -38.50 -11.26
C SER A 6 28.41 -37.11 -10.58
N ARG A 7 29.50 -36.48 -10.12
CA ARG A 7 29.45 -35.13 -9.52
C ARG A 7 29.05 -34.06 -10.54
N ILE A 8 29.53 -34.17 -11.79
CA ILE A 8 29.16 -33.24 -12.87
C ILE A 8 27.67 -33.38 -13.22
N THR A 9 27.13 -34.60 -13.25
CA THR A 9 25.70 -34.85 -13.47
C THR A 9 24.83 -34.22 -12.38
N HIS A 10 25.23 -34.30 -11.11
CA HIS A 10 24.48 -33.67 -10.02
C HIS A 10 24.53 -32.14 -10.08
N ILE A 11 25.69 -31.55 -10.42
CA ILE A 11 25.83 -30.10 -10.59
C ILE A 11 24.98 -29.61 -11.77
N ALA A 12 24.96 -30.34 -12.89
CA ALA A 12 24.14 -29.99 -14.05
C ALA A 12 22.63 -30.07 -13.76
N HIS A 13 22.16 -31.10 -13.05
CA HIS A 13 20.75 -31.18 -12.62
C HIS A 13 20.40 -30.09 -11.62
N PHE A 14 21.30 -29.77 -10.68
CA PHE A 14 21.06 -28.71 -9.71
C PHE A 14 21.00 -27.33 -10.38
N ALA A 15 21.90 -27.05 -11.33
CA ALA A 15 21.88 -25.82 -12.12
C ALA A 15 20.63 -25.72 -13.01
N LEU A 16 20.21 -26.82 -13.63
CA LEU A 16 18.98 -26.90 -14.43
C LEU A 16 17.74 -26.68 -13.55
N CYS A 17 17.70 -27.26 -12.35
CA CYS A 17 16.61 -27.09 -11.41
C CYS A 17 16.54 -25.65 -10.89
N LEU A 18 17.68 -25.04 -10.57
CA LEU A 18 17.76 -23.64 -10.15
C LEU A 18 17.32 -22.68 -11.27
N ALA A 19 17.70 -22.94 -12.52
CA ALA A 19 17.26 -22.16 -13.67
C ALA A 19 15.74 -22.31 -13.92
N LEU A 20 15.19 -23.51 -13.74
CA LEU A 20 13.75 -23.76 -13.85
C LEU A 20 12.97 -23.03 -12.75
N ILE A 21 13.46 -23.05 -11.51
CA ILE A 21 12.85 -22.35 -10.37
C ILE A 21 12.91 -20.82 -10.55
N ALA A 22 13.99 -20.27 -11.12
CA ALA A 22 14.10 -18.84 -11.39
C ALA A 22 13.15 -18.34 -12.50
N MET A 23 12.71 -19.22 -13.40
CA MET A 23 11.80 -18.87 -14.50
C MET A 23 10.33 -18.86 -14.04
N THR A 24 9.93 -19.72 -13.09
CA THR A 24 8.54 -19.80 -12.61
C THR A 24 8.11 -18.57 -11.81
N SER A 25 9.03 -17.89 -11.12
CA SER A 25 8.71 -16.68 -10.34
C SER A 25 8.33 -15.45 -11.17
N ARG A 26 8.45 -15.51 -12.52
CA ARG A 26 8.12 -14.38 -13.41
C ARG A 26 6.69 -14.37 -13.94
N LEU A 27 5.86 -15.38 -13.66
CA LEU A 27 4.46 -15.44 -14.10
C LEU A 27 3.49 -15.09 -12.96
N ALA A 28 3.54 -13.86 -12.47
CA ALA A 28 2.46 -13.31 -11.65
C ALA A 28 1.83 -12.14 -12.43
N SER A 29 0.92 -12.47 -13.36
CA SER A 29 0.07 -11.47 -14.02
C SER A 29 -1.25 -11.41 -13.27
N ALA A 30 -1.56 -10.27 -12.65
CA ALA A 30 -2.90 -10.01 -12.15
C ALA A 30 -3.80 -9.69 -13.35
N GLU A 31 -4.78 -10.55 -13.62
CA GLU A 31 -5.79 -10.32 -14.66
C GLU A 31 -6.77 -9.26 -14.13
N GLU A 32 -6.72 -8.05 -14.71
CA GLU A 32 -7.65 -6.99 -14.36
C GLU A 32 -8.98 -7.25 -15.08
N LEU A 33 -10.05 -7.49 -14.30
CA LEU A 33 -11.39 -7.70 -14.83
C LEU A 33 -11.86 -6.44 -15.59
N VAL A 34 -12.36 -6.59 -16.83
CA VAL A 34 -12.92 -5.45 -17.57
C VAL A 34 -14.01 -4.77 -16.74
N GLY A 35 -13.85 -3.46 -16.51
CA GLY A 35 -14.76 -2.67 -15.67
C GLY A 35 -14.36 -2.58 -14.20
N SER A 36 -13.22 -3.15 -13.79
CA SER A 36 -12.65 -2.83 -12.49
C SER A 36 -12.12 -1.40 -12.44
N ILE A 37 -12.11 -0.84 -11.23
CA ILE A 37 -11.42 0.41 -10.96
C ILE A 37 -9.95 0.06 -10.71
N PRO A 38 -9.00 0.73 -11.39
CA PRO A 38 -7.59 0.48 -11.19
C PRO A 38 -7.25 0.75 -9.72
N GLY A 39 -6.70 -0.24 -9.04
CA GLY A 39 -6.35 -0.13 -7.63
C GLY A 39 -5.26 -1.12 -7.24
N GLN A 40 -4.42 -0.71 -6.29
CA GLN A 40 -3.32 -1.52 -5.80
C GLN A 40 -3.58 -1.94 -4.36
N LEU A 41 -3.66 -3.26 -4.14
CA LEU A 41 -3.67 -3.87 -2.81
C LEU A 41 -2.25 -4.11 -2.33
N SER A 42 -1.99 -3.81 -1.05
CA SER A 42 -0.75 -4.11 -0.36
C SER A 42 -1.03 -4.40 1.11
N VAL A 43 -0.17 -5.19 1.76
CA VAL A 43 -0.20 -5.36 3.22
C VAL A 43 0.99 -4.60 3.79
N ARG A 44 0.73 -3.68 4.72
CA ARG A 44 1.76 -2.87 5.40
C ARG A 44 1.58 -2.96 6.90
N GLN A 45 2.58 -3.45 7.62
CA GLN A 45 2.54 -3.58 9.08
C GLN A 45 1.28 -4.33 9.59
N GLY A 46 0.86 -5.37 8.86
CA GLY A 46 -0.34 -6.15 9.20
C GLY A 46 -1.67 -5.49 8.83
N ALA A 47 -1.67 -4.26 8.29
CA ALA A 47 -2.86 -3.61 7.77
C ALA A 47 -3.03 -3.91 6.27
N ALA A 48 -4.28 -4.13 5.85
CA ALA A 48 -4.64 -4.12 4.43
C ALA A 48 -4.70 -2.67 3.96
N VAL A 49 -3.93 -2.36 2.90
CA VAL A 49 -3.84 -1.03 2.29
C VAL A 49 -4.28 -1.13 0.84
N TYR A 50 -5.21 -0.28 0.43
CA TYR A 50 -5.69 -0.20 -0.95
C TYR A 50 -5.53 1.23 -1.48
N THR A 51 -5.03 1.41 -2.70
CA THR A 51 -4.88 2.74 -3.31
C THR A 51 -5.58 2.78 -4.66
N ILE A 52 -6.48 3.72 -4.85
CA ILE A 52 -7.25 3.96 -6.06
C ILE A 52 -6.89 5.34 -6.61
N PRO A 53 -6.04 5.44 -7.65
CA PRO A 53 -5.71 6.74 -8.25
C PRO A 53 -6.95 7.40 -8.87
N ILE A 54 -7.10 8.70 -8.64
CA ILE A 54 -8.15 9.51 -9.27
C ILE A 54 -7.58 10.12 -10.53
N GLN A 55 -8.17 9.76 -11.67
CA GLN A 55 -7.81 10.37 -12.95
C GLN A 55 -8.24 11.84 -12.97
N VAL A 56 -7.26 12.73 -13.00
CA VAL A 56 -7.47 14.18 -13.10
C VAL A 56 -7.07 14.66 -14.50
N PRO A 57 -7.79 15.63 -15.08
CA PRO A 57 -7.42 16.18 -16.38
C PRO A 57 -6.06 16.89 -16.30
N PRO A 58 -5.27 16.89 -17.39
CA PRO A 58 -4.00 17.61 -17.44
C PRO A 58 -4.27 19.12 -17.27
N ARG A 59 -3.55 19.75 -16.33
CA ARG A 59 -3.68 21.19 -16.03
C ARG A 59 -2.58 22.00 -16.73
N VAL A 60 -2.86 23.28 -16.94
CA VAL A 60 -1.91 24.27 -17.48
C VAL A 60 -0.62 24.28 -16.66
N ALA A 61 0.53 24.30 -17.35
CA ALA A 61 1.87 24.34 -16.76
C ALA A 61 2.28 23.15 -15.87
N GLY A 62 1.67 21.96 -16.05
CA GLY A 62 2.10 20.73 -15.36
C GLY A 62 1.69 20.66 -13.88
N MET A 63 0.85 21.58 -13.42
CA MET A 63 0.36 21.64 -12.03
C MET A 63 -0.83 20.71 -11.80
N GLN A 64 -0.63 19.41 -12.01
CA GLN A 64 -1.64 18.37 -11.77
C GLN A 64 -1.52 17.87 -10.33
N PRO A 65 -2.60 17.87 -9.52
CA PRO A 65 -2.56 17.27 -8.20
C PRO A 65 -2.55 15.74 -8.33
N ASP A 66 -1.69 15.07 -7.56
CA ASP A 66 -1.70 13.62 -7.44
C ASP A 66 -2.74 13.21 -6.38
N LEU A 67 -3.93 12.80 -6.82
CA LEU A 67 -5.06 12.47 -5.97
C LEU A 67 -5.33 10.97 -5.99
N ALA A 68 -5.58 10.38 -4.81
CA ALA A 68 -6.04 8.99 -4.71
C ALA A 68 -6.99 8.78 -3.53
N ILE A 69 -7.92 7.83 -3.66
CA ILE A 69 -8.63 7.26 -2.51
C ILE A 69 -7.73 6.17 -1.94
N THR A 70 -7.44 6.27 -0.65
CA THR A 70 -6.64 5.27 0.07
C THR A 70 -7.47 4.63 1.15
N TYR A 71 -7.34 3.31 1.29
CA TYR A 71 -7.91 2.53 2.37
C TYR A 71 -6.79 1.97 3.24
N ASN A 72 -6.98 1.97 4.55
CA ASN A 72 -6.15 1.30 5.54
C ASN A 72 -7.07 0.64 6.57
N SER A 73 -6.97 -0.68 6.75
CA SER A 73 -7.82 -1.40 7.71
C SER A 73 -7.63 -0.98 9.17
N ASN A 74 -6.47 -0.39 9.50
CA ASN A 74 -6.18 0.20 10.81
C ASN A 74 -6.48 1.72 10.84
N GLY A 75 -7.02 2.27 9.75
CA GLY A 75 -7.36 3.67 9.65
C GLY A 75 -8.59 4.02 10.49
N GLY A 76 -8.55 5.17 11.14
CA GLY A 76 -9.69 5.72 11.87
C GLY A 76 -10.78 6.29 10.94
N ASN A 77 -11.75 6.98 11.52
CA ASN A 77 -12.79 7.67 10.75
C ASN A 77 -12.25 8.96 10.11
N GLY A 78 -12.44 9.11 8.81
CA GLY A 78 -12.03 10.29 8.04
C GLY A 78 -13.16 10.87 7.19
N LEU A 79 -12.80 11.74 6.24
CA LEU A 79 -13.75 12.41 5.33
C LEU A 79 -14.59 11.41 4.51
N LEU A 80 -14.03 10.24 4.19
CA LEU A 80 -14.65 9.22 3.37
C LEU A 80 -15.19 8.03 4.21
N GLY A 81 -15.19 8.16 5.54
CA GLY A 81 -15.58 7.11 6.47
C GLY A 81 -14.38 6.39 7.11
N VAL A 82 -14.67 5.28 7.80
CA VAL A 82 -13.67 4.49 8.54
C VAL A 82 -12.73 3.78 7.59
N GLY A 83 -11.43 3.94 7.82
CA GLY A 83 -10.38 3.33 7.02
C GLY A 83 -10.12 4.00 5.67
N PHE A 84 -11.06 4.81 5.16
CA PHE A 84 -10.91 5.52 3.88
C PHE A 84 -10.45 6.96 4.07
N SER A 85 -9.53 7.40 3.20
CA SER A 85 -9.06 8.77 3.15
C SER A 85 -8.74 9.23 1.72
N LEU A 86 -8.78 10.54 1.49
CA LEU A 86 -8.40 11.17 0.23
C LEU A 86 -6.96 11.72 0.36
N SER A 87 -6.03 11.20 -0.42
CA SER A 87 -4.65 11.69 -0.49
C SER A 87 -4.49 12.78 -1.55
N GLY A 88 -3.38 13.53 -1.48
CA GLY A 88 -3.06 14.58 -2.45
C GLY A 88 -3.58 15.98 -2.10
N LEU A 89 -4.37 16.09 -1.03
CA LEU A 89 -4.84 17.36 -0.50
C LEU A 89 -4.06 17.77 0.75
N SER A 90 -3.93 19.07 0.95
CA SER A 90 -3.50 19.63 2.24
C SER A 90 -4.69 19.76 3.17
N THR A 91 -4.54 19.32 4.41
CA THR A 91 -5.60 19.40 5.43
C THR A 91 -5.04 20.04 6.69
N ILE A 92 -5.82 20.93 7.31
CA ILE A 92 -5.54 21.46 8.65
C ILE A 92 -6.42 20.69 9.64
N THR A 93 -5.80 19.94 10.54
CA THR A 93 -6.49 19.25 11.63
C THR A 93 -6.13 19.88 12.97
N ARG A 94 -7.03 19.77 13.95
CA ARG A 94 -6.72 20.18 15.32
C ARG A 94 -5.68 19.24 15.90
N CYS A 95 -4.58 19.78 16.41
CA CYS A 95 -3.62 19.03 17.20
C CYS A 95 -4.20 18.68 18.58
N GLY A 96 -3.65 17.63 19.21
CA GLY A 96 -3.94 17.33 20.60
C GLY A 96 -3.60 18.49 21.52
N GLN A 97 -4.47 18.74 22.51
CA GLN A 97 -4.21 19.76 23.51
C GLN A 97 -3.07 19.30 24.42
N THR A 98 -2.12 20.18 24.67
CA THR A 98 -1.03 19.94 25.62
C THR A 98 -1.14 20.91 26.78
N ILE A 99 -0.69 20.51 27.97
CA ILE A 99 -0.70 21.41 29.14
C ILE A 99 0.20 22.63 28.87
N ALA A 100 1.33 22.44 28.15
CA ALA A 100 2.25 23.51 27.82
C ALA A 100 1.62 24.59 26.93
N GLN A 101 0.82 24.22 25.93
CA GLN A 101 0.22 25.16 24.99
C GLN A 101 -1.16 25.64 25.43
N ASN A 102 -1.95 24.78 26.06
CA ASN A 102 -3.36 25.01 26.33
C ASN A 102 -3.67 25.24 27.82
N ARG A 103 -2.68 25.04 28.73
CA ARG A 103 -2.83 25.13 30.20
C ARG A 103 -3.95 24.26 30.78
N VAL A 104 -4.42 23.28 30.01
CA VAL A 104 -5.42 22.29 30.41
C VAL A 104 -4.91 20.91 29.99
N LYS A 105 -5.23 19.88 30.78
CA LYS A 105 -4.96 18.48 30.39
C LYS A 105 -5.88 18.14 29.22
N GLY A 106 -5.31 17.93 28.04
CA GLY A 106 -6.07 17.55 26.85
C GLY A 106 -6.78 16.21 27.06
N GLY A 107 -8.04 16.14 26.63
CA GLY A 107 -8.69 14.84 26.38
C GLY A 107 -7.99 14.12 25.23
N ALA A 108 -8.17 12.80 25.13
CA ALA A 108 -7.78 12.08 23.93
C ALA A 108 -8.48 12.74 22.73
N VAL A 109 -7.74 13.10 21.69
CA VAL A 109 -8.34 13.56 20.44
C VAL A 109 -8.99 12.34 19.80
N THR A 110 -10.28 12.16 20.06
CA THR A 110 -11.07 11.11 19.41
C THR A 110 -11.46 11.58 18.01
N ASN A 111 -11.58 10.63 17.08
CA ASN A 111 -12.02 10.98 15.73
C ASN A 111 -13.45 11.51 15.76
N PRO A 112 -13.83 12.44 14.85
CA PRO A 112 -15.21 12.88 14.74
C PRO A 112 -16.11 11.66 14.47
N GLY A 113 -16.99 11.31 15.41
CA GLY A 113 -17.89 10.15 15.33
C GLY A 113 -17.67 9.07 16.38
N GLU A 114 -16.59 9.13 17.16
CA GLU A 114 -16.41 8.25 18.32
C GLU A 114 -17.10 8.88 19.53
N LYS A 115 -18.38 8.52 19.71
CA LYS A 115 -19.19 8.90 20.86
C LYS A 115 -19.00 7.86 21.97
N THR A 116 -18.44 8.28 23.10
CA THR A 116 -18.59 7.59 24.39
C THR A 116 -20.05 7.57 24.82
#